data_AF-A0A7V9TCU6-F1
#
_entry.id   AF-A0A7V9TCU6-F1
#
_cell.length_a   1.000
_cell.length_b   1.000
_cell.length_c   1.000
_cell.angle_alpha   90.00
_cell.angle_beta   90.00
_cell.angle_gamma   90.00
#
_symmetry.space_group_name_H-M   'P 1'
#
loop_
_entity.id
_entity.type
_entity.pdbx_description
1 polymer ?
#
loop_
_entity_poly.entity_id
_entity_poly.type
_entity_poly.pdbx_seq_one_letter_code
_entity_poly.pdbx_strand_id
1 'polypeptide(L)'
;MQKFANLVSDSPLIEETIEMLRLRGGRAPVELVADEVLHLPDLEPFVAAPIIDELIKDDWRMRIVDDAEVELLCEDAECRALAETDFVVVDVETTGPKTPGCRITEIGAYR
;
A
#
# COMPACT_ATOMS: atom_id res chain seq x y z
N MET A 1 -5.30 4.50 16.68
CA MET A 1 -6.09 3.34 16.21
C MET A 1 -5.09 2.33 15.66
N GLN A 2 -5.22 1.04 15.97
CA GLN A 2 -4.30 0.04 15.41
C GLN A 2 -4.61 -0.09 13.91
N LYS A 3 -3.67 0.29 13.04
CA LYS A 3 -3.80 0.09 11.59
C LYS A 3 -3.64 -1.40 11.31
N PHE A 4 -4.64 -2.01 10.70
CA PHE A 4 -4.60 -3.42 10.30
C PHE A 4 -4.07 -3.48 8.86
N ALA A 5 -2.88 -4.05 8.65
CA ALA A 5 -2.20 -4.05 7.35
C ALA A 5 -2.94 -4.84 6.25
N ASN A 6 -3.88 -5.70 6.63
CA ASN A 6 -4.75 -6.41 5.69
C ASN A 6 -5.99 -5.60 5.26
N LEU A 7 -6.23 -4.42 5.84
CA LEU A 7 -7.29 -3.50 5.43
C LEU A 7 -6.66 -2.40 4.58
N VAL A 8 -6.78 -2.58 3.27
CA VAL A 8 -6.33 -1.63 2.24
C VAL A 8 -7.58 -1.00 1.63
N SER A 9 -7.54 0.31 1.40
CA SER A 9 -8.69 1.00 0.79
C SER A 9 -8.86 0.55 -0.66
N ASP A 10 -10.11 0.30 -1.06
CA ASP A 10 -10.51 0.06 -2.45
C ASP A 10 -10.92 1.35 -3.18
N SER A 11 -10.67 2.51 -2.55
CA SER A 11 -10.98 3.82 -3.12
C SER A 11 -10.16 4.08 -4.39
N PRO A 12 -10.79 4.46 -5.50
CA PRO A 12 -10.08 4.86 -6.72
C PRO A 12 -9.08 5.99 -6.49
N LEU A 13 -9.41 6.95 -5.60
CA LEU A 13 -8.54 8.08 -5.27
C LEU A 13 -7.25 7.64 -4.57
N ILE A 14 -7.33 6.56 -3.77
CA ILE A 14 -6.17 6.00 -3.10
C ILE A 14 -5.23 5.34 -4.12
N GLU A 15 -5.76 4.55 -5.05
CA GLU A 15 -4.94 3.94 -6.09
C GLU A 15 -4.33 4.99 -7.03
N GLU A 16 -5.09 6.03 -7.39
CA GLU A 16 -4.57 7.17 -8.16
C GLU A 16 -3.43 7.90 -7.42
N THR A 17 -3.58 8.13 -6.11
CA THR A 17 -2.51 8.71 -5.27
C THR A 17 -1.26 7.83 -5.28
N ILE A 18 -1.42 6.51 -5.17
CA ILE A 18 -0.29 5.56 -5.18
C ILE A 18 0.42 5.55 -6.52
N GLU A 19 -0.32 5.53 -7.64
CA GLU A 19 0.26 5.59 -8.98
C GLU A 19 1.02 6.90 -9.20
N MET A 20 0.44 8.04 -8.80
CA MET A 20 1.08 9.35 -8.83
C MET A 20 2.38 9.37 -8.01
N LEU A 21 2.36 8.86 -6.77
CA LEU A 21 3.54 8.78 -5.92
C LEU A 21 4.61 7.88 -6.54
N ARG A 22 4.25 6.71 -7.10
CA ARG A 22 5.20 5.80 -7.78
C ARG A 22 5.90 6.47 -8.95
N LEU A 23 5.17 7.20 -9.79
CA LEU A 23 5.73 7.95 -10.92
C LEU A 23 6.72 9.04 -10.48
N ARG A 24 6.58 9.53 -9.25
CA ARG A 24 7.41 10.59 -8.65
C ARG A 24 8.49 10.07 -7.69
N GLY A 25 8.74 8.76 -7.66
CA GLY A 25 9.78 8.17 -6.82
C GLY A 25 9.37 7.96 -5.36
N GLY A 26 8.07 7.89 -5.09
CA GLY A 26 7.48 7.52 -3.80
C GLY A 26 7.12 8.69 -2.90
N ARG A 27 7.31 9.95 -3.32
CA ARG A 27 7.00 11.14 -2.52
C ARG A 27 6.44 12.28 -3.37
N ALA A 28 5.55 13.08 -2.79
CA ALA A 28 5.02 14.30 -3.41
C ALA A 28 4.51 15.30 -2.35
N PRO A 29 4.56 16.62 -2.61
CA PRO A 29 3.93 17.62 -1.75
C PRO A 29 2.41 17.46 -1.63
N VAL A 30 1.83 17.79 -0.46
CA VAL A 30 0.40 17.63 -0.18
C VAL A 30 -0.48 18.48 -1.11
N GLU A 31 -0.05 19.69 -1.46
CA GLU A 31 -0.74 20.58 -2.37
C GLU A 31 -0.82 20.00 -3.79
N LEU A 32 0.22 19.29 -4.19
CA LEU A 32 0.28 18.67 -5.51
C LEU A 32 -0.61 17.42 -5.57
N VAL A 33 -0.68 16.63 -4.49
CA VAL A 33 -1.63 15.51 -4.40
C VAL A 33 -3.06 16.05 -4.43
N ALA A 34 -3.34 17.16 -3.75
CA ALA A 34 -4.66 17.78 -3.76
C ALA A 34 -5.05 18.32 -5.14
N ASP A 35 -4.10 18.89 -5.88
CA ASP A 35 -4.32 19.35 -7.25
C ASP A 35 -4.57 18.16 -8.21
N GLU A 36 -3.64 17.20 -8.27
CA GLU A 36 -3.71 16.13 -9.28
C GLU A 36 -4.79 15.08 -8.99
N VAL A 37 -5.02 14.71 -7.73
CA VAL A 37 -5.97 13.64 -7.36
C VAL A 37 -7.35 14.20 -7.03
N LEU A 38 -7.41 15.27 -6.23
CA LEU A 38 -8.69 15.85 -5.79
C LEU A 38 -9.18 16.98 -6.69
N HIS A 39 -8.39 17.42 -7.67
CA HIS A 39 -8.71 18.54 -8.55
C HIS A 39 -8.98 19.83 -7.77
N LEU A 40 -8.21 20.06 -6.70
CA LEU A 40 -8.26 21.24 -5.83
C LEU A 40 -6.97 22.07 -6.00
N PRO A 41 -6.86 22.87 -7.08
CA PRO A 41 -5.66 23.67 -7.32
C PRO A 41 -5.52 24.82 -6.33
N ASP A 42 -4.30 25.37 -6.23
CA ASP A 42 -3.94 26.57 -5.46
C ASP A 42 -4.25 26.47 -3.95
N LEU A 43 -4.27 25.26 -3.38
CA LEU A 43 -4.35 25.08 -1.94
C LEU A 43 -3.01 25.37 -1.26
N GLU A 44 -3.06 26.19 -0.22
CA GLU A 44 -1.94 26.37 0.69
C GLU A 44 -1.65 25.06 1.45
N PRO A 45 -0.38 24.70 1.72
CA PRO A 45 -0.03 23.42 2.35
C PRO A 45 -0.77 23.15 3.66
N PHE A 46 -0.98 24.18 4.50
CA PHE A 46 -1.69 24.04 5.78
C PHE A 46 -3.18 23.68 5.63
N VAL A 47 -3.77 23.94 4.46
CA VAL A 47 -5.14 23.54 4.11
C VAL A 47 -5.14 22.18 3.41
N ALA A 48 -4.18 21.94 2.52
CA ALA A 48 -4.05 20.68 1.80
C ALA A 48 -3.75 19.50 2.75
N ALA A 49 -2.84 19.67 3.71
CA ALA A 49 -2.40 18.59 4.60
C ALA A 49 -3.56 17.91 5.35
N PRO A 50 -4.49 18.61 6.04
CA PRO A 50 -5.63 17.95 6.69
C PRO A 50 -6.58 17.22 5.73
N ILE A 51 -6.75 17.74 4.51
CA ILE A 51 -7.60 17.12 3.48
C ILE A 51 -6.98 15.81 3.01
N ILE A 52 -5.68 15.84 2.73
CA ILE A 52 -4.93 14.66 2.29
C ILE A 52 -4.78 13.65 3.44
N ASP A 53 -4.61 14.09 4.68
CA ASP A 53 -4.56 13.20 5.85
C ASP A 53 -5.88 12.41 5.95
N GLU A 54 -7.01 13.09 5.82
CA GLU A 54 -8.32 12.45 5.84
C GLU A 54 -8.54 11.48 4.67
N LEU A 55 -7.99 11.78 3.49
CA LEU A 55 -8.00 10.88 2.34
C LEU A 55 -7.25 9.58 2.65
N ILE A 56 -6.03 9.67 3.19
CA ILE A 56 -5.12 8.52 3.33
C ILE A 56 -5.17 7.84 4.70
N LYS A 57 -5.90 8.37 5.68
CA LYS A 57 -5.84 7.94 7.09
C LYS A 57 -5.99 6.44 7.32
N ASP A 58 -6.84 5.80 6.52
CA ASP A 58 -7.20 4.38 6.64
C ASP A 58 -6.33 3.48 5.76
N ASP A 59 -5.47 4.06 4.93
CA ASP A 59 -4.47 3.30 4.18
C ASP A 59 -3.12 3.33 4.93
N TRP A 60 -2.54 2.16 5.15
CA TRP A 60 -1.26 2.05 5.84
C TRP A 60 -0.08 2.24 4.89
N ARG A 61 -0.29 2.15 3.57
CA ARG A 61 0.77 2.24 2.55
C ARG A 61 1.27 3.67 2.38
N MET A 62 0.62 4.65 2.99
CA MET A 62 0.98 6.07 2.86
C MET A 62 1.01 6.76 4.22
N ARG A 63 1.79 7.84 4.31
CA ARG A 63 1.80 8.77 5.45
C ARG A 63 2.09 10.18 5.01
N ILE A 64 1.71 11.15 5.84
CA ILE A 64 2.20 12.53 5.74
C ILE A 64 3.49 12.68 6.56
N VAL A 65 4.48 13.36 6.00
CA VAL A 65 5.76 13.72 6.62
C VAL A 65 5.83 15.24 6.73
N ASP A 66 6.13 15.72 7.95
CA ASP A 66 6.32 17.14 8.27
C ASP A 66 5.16 18.07 7.83
N ASP A 67 3.93 17.56 7.81
CA ASP A 67 2.70 18.25 7.35
C ASP A 67 2.80 18.85 5.93
N ALA A 68 3.73 18.36 5.10
CA ALA A 68 4.06 18.97 3.82
C ALA A 68 4.16 17.95 2.67
N GLU A 69 4.57 16.71 2.94
CA GLU A 69 4.71 15.70 1.89
C GLU A 69 3.95 14.43 2.21
N VAL A 70 3.40 13.80 1.17
CA VAL A 70 2.90 12.42 1.22
C VAL A 70 4.04 11.49 0.79
N GLU A 71 4.27 10.47 1.60
CA GLU A 71 5.24 9.41 1.32
C GLU A 71 4.52 8.08 1.17
N LEU A 72 4.80 7.40 0.06
CA LEU A 72 4.48 5.99 -0.12
C LEU A 72 5.45 5.15 0.71
N LEU A 73 4.92 4.47 1.72
CA LEU A 73 5.62 3.47 2.49
C LEU A 73 5.79 2.23 1.62
N CYS A 74 6.93 2.14 0.96
CA CYS A 74 7.36 0.89 0.35
C CYS A 74 7.60 -0.13 1.47
N GLU A 75 6.61 -0.96 1.77
CA GLU A 75 6.96 -2.34 2.09
C GLU A 75 7.45 -2.95 0.78
N ASP A 76 8.76 -3.10 0.63
CA ASP A 76 9.25 -4.23 -0.14
C ASP A 76 8.67 -5.47 0.55
N ALA A 77 7.46 -5.88 0.17
CA ALA A 77 6.83 -7.09 0.66
C ALA A 77 7.76 -8.30 0.40
N GLU A 78 8.64 -8.18 -0.61
CA GLU A 78 9.71 -9.13 -0.91
C GLU A 78 10.92 -9.05 0.05
N CYS A 79 11.11 -7.96 0.79
CA CYS A 79 12.17 -7.81 1.80
C CYS A 79 11.68 -8.01 3.24
N ARG A 80 10.37 -8.22 3.46
CA ARG A 80 9.84 -8.51 4.80
C ARG A 80 10.37 -9.86 5.27
N ALA A 81 10.98 -9.88 6.46
CA ALA A 81 11.40 -11.13 7.05
C ALA A 81 10.18 -12.00 7.33
N LEU A 82 10.22 -13.28 6.95
CA LEU A 82 9.13 -14.24 7.17
C LEU A 82 8.65 -14.28 8.65
N ALA A 83 9.55 -13.98 9.59
CA ALA A 83 9.25 -13.94 11.02
C ALA A 83 8.30 -12.79 11.44
N GLU A 84 8.23 -11.74 10.63
CA GLU A 84 7.43 -10.52 10.81
C GLU A 84 6.10 -10.56 10.03
N THR A 85 5.82 -11.65 9.32
CA THR A 85 4.59 -11.82 8.53
C THR A 85 3.52 -12.53 9.35
N ASP A 86 2.30 -11.97 9.36
CA ASP A 86 1.16 -12.53 10.10
C ASP A 86 0.54 -13.74 9.40
N PHE A 87 0.69 -13.84 8.08
CA PHE A 87 0.23 -14.98 7.29
C PHE A 87 1.15 -15.27 6.11
N VAL A 88 1.22 -16.52 5.70
CA VAL A 88 2.00 -16.97 4.55
C VAL A 88 1.13 -17.84 3.66
N VAL A 89 1.28 -17.68 2.36
CA VAL A 89 0.68 -18.57 1.36
C VAL A 89 1.82 -19.24 0.62
N VAL A 90 1.84 -20.57 0.63
CA VAL A 90 2.89 -21.37 0.02
C VAL A 90 2.28 -22.25 -1.06
N ASP A 91 2.81 -22.14 -2.27
CA ASP A 91 2.54 -23.09 -3.34
C ASP A 91 3.40 -24.33 -3.14
N VAL A 92 2.76 -25.46 -2.84
CA VAL A 92 3.42 -26.77 -2.72
C VAL A 92 3.24 -27.53 -4.02
N GLU A 93 4.35 -27.74 -4.72
CA GLU A 93 4.39 -28.56 -5.92
C GLU A 93 4.99 -29.95 -5.62
N THR A 94 4.23 -31.01 -5.88
CA THR A 94 4.76 -32.37 -5.72
C THR A 94 5.46 -32.82 -7.01
N THR A 95 6.79 -32.90 -7.02
CA THR A 95 7.57 -33.46 -8.15
C THR A 95 7.72 -34.98 -7.98
N GLY A 96 6.82 -35.76 -8.58
CA GLY A 96 6.88 -37.23 -8.50
C GLY A 96 6.34 -37.92 -9.75
N PRO A 97 6.89 -39.07 -10.16
CA PRO A 97 6.52 -39.75 -11.42
C PRO A 97 5.19 -40.53 -11.36
N LYS A 98 4.45 -40.48 -10.23
CA LYS A 98 3.23 -41.29 -10.04
C LYS A 98 1.95 -40.50 -10.34
N THR A 99 1.09 -41.10 -11.14
CA THR A 99 -0.18 -40.53 -11.63
C THR A 99 -1.28 -40.49 -10.55
N PRO A 100 -2.09 -39.40 -10.44
CA PRO A 100 -2.00 -38.17 -11.23
C PRO A 100 -0.77 -37.37 -10.79
N GLY A 101 0.11 -37.10 -11.75
CA GLY A 101 1.37 -36.40 -11.51
C GLY A 101 1.10 -34.93 -11.20
N CYS A 102 1.99 -34.35 -10.40
CA CYS A 102 2.07 -32.92 -10.12
C CYS A 102 0.75 -32.30 -9.65
N ARG A 103 0.50 -32.36 -8.34
CA ARG A 103 -0.51 -31.52 -7.70
C ARG A 103 0.15 -30.23 -7.23
N ILE A 104 -0.44 -29.11 -7.63
CA ILE A 104 -0.20 -27.82 -7.00
C ILE A 104 -1.22 -27.72 -5.86
N THR A 105 -0.75 -27.47 -4.66
CA THR A 105 -1.61 -27.25 -3.49
C THR A 105 -1.18 -25.96 -2.83
N GLU A 106 -2.12 -25.02 -2.75
CA GLU A 106 -1.93 -23.79 -2.01
C GLU A 106 -2.17 -24.06 -0.51
N ILE A 107 -1.21 -23.70 0.32
CA ILE A 107 -1.31 -23.82 1.77
C ILE A 107 -1.19 -22.43 2.39
N GLY A 108 -2.29 -21.96 2.98
CA GLY A 108 -2.30 -20.77 3.83
C GLY A 108 -2.00 -21.14 5.29
N ALA A 109 -1.14 -20.37 5.94
CA ALA A 109 -0.90 -20.43 7.38
C ALA A 109 -0.96 -19.01 7.97
N TYR A 110 -1.49 -18.87 9.18
CA TYR A 110 -1.59 -17.60 9.91
C TYR A 110 -1.09 -17.77 11.35
N ARG A 111 -0.66 -16.68 11.99
CA ARG A 111 -0.29 -16.65 13.42
C ARG A 111 -1.45 -16.22 14.31
#